data_AF-A0A2S1LT78-F1
#
_entry.id   AF-A0A2S1LT78-F1
#
_cell.length_a   1.000
_cell.length_b   1.000
_cell.length_c   1.000
_cell.angle_alpha   90.00
_cell.angle_beta   90.00
_cell.angle_gamma   90.00
#
_symmetry.space_group_name_H-M   'P 1'
#
loop_
_entity.id
_entity.type
_entity.pdbx_description
1 polymer ?
#
loop_
_entity_poly.entity_id
_entity_poly.type
_entity_poly.pdbx_seq_one_letter_code
_entity_poly.pdbx_strand_id
1 'polypeptide(L)'
;MATKKLLLLFAFLTFSFTASAQYYGNGVNRSIGQNARMDHSTKKKNDKKIDYAESTVEYFTKELNLDGLQQAAIKGIINDYKTPMDEIMAMDITDAEKQDKMREIGDKIDVEILKLLSKEQSEKYLKMKEDQMKKMKR
;
A
#
# COMPACT_ATOMS: atom_id res chain seq x y z
N MET A 1 -24.92 14.70 -19.35
CA MET A 1 -24.09 13.48 -19.47
C MET A 1 -22.75 13.77 -18.83
N ALA A 2 -22.54 13.36 -17.58
CA ALA A 2 -21.29 13.63 -16.87
C ALA A 2 -20.48 12.33 -16.79
N THR A 3 -19.61 12.10 -17.76
CA THR A 3 -18.59 11.04 -17.72
C THR A 3 -17.51 11.45 -16.72
N LYS A 4 -17.66 11.05 -15.46
CA LYS A 4 -16.58 11.15 -14.47
C LYS A 4 -15.70 9.90 -14.60
N LYS A 5 -14.72 9.97 -15.52
CA LYS A 5 -13.53 9.11 -15.46
C LYS A 5 -12.64 9.64 -14.35
N LEU A 6 -12.73 9.04 -13.18
CA LEU A 6 -11.87 9.27 -12.02
C LEU A 6 -12.15 8.05 -11.13
N LEU A 7 -11.18 7.24 -10.73
CA LEU A 7 -10.24 7.61 -9.68
C LEU A 7 -9.09 6.58 -9.64
N LEU A 8 -7.86 7.08 -9.84
CA LEU A 8 -6.61 6.63 -9.22
C LEU A 8 -6.88 6.18 -7.75
N LEU A 9 -6.25 5.18 -7.11
CA LEU A 9 -4.84 4.77 -7.17
C LEU A 9 -4.65 3.61 -6.15
N PHE A 10 -3.77 2.65 -6.45
CA PHE A 10 -3.17 1.74 -5.47
C PHE A 10 -1.71 2.17 -5.23
N ALA A 11 -1.48 3.37 -4.69
CA ALA A 11 -0.17 3.74 -4.14
C ALA A 11 -0.20 3.48 -2.64
N PHE A 12 0.13 2.24 -2.35
CA PHE A 12 1.19 1.90 -1.41
C PHE A 12 1.47 2.95 -0.32
N LEU A 13 1.08 2.52 0.87
CA LEU A 13 1.32 3.04 2.20
C LEU A 13 2.83 2.99 2.57
N THR A 14 3.71 3.58 1.75
CA THR A 14 5.17 3.66 1.98
C THR A 14 5.66 4.96 2.57
N PHE A 15 4.92 5.57 3.50
CA PHE A 15 5.50 6.69 4.26
C PHE A 15 5.08 6.68 5.72
N SER A 16 5.68 5.79 6.48
CA SER A 16 5.77 5.92 7.94
C SER A 16 7.08 5.28 8.44
N PHE A 17 8.22 5.74 7.91
CA PHE A 17 9.53 5.60 8.56
C PHE A 17 10.46 6.71 8.06
N THR A 18 10.33 7.92 8.61
CA THR A 18 11.48 8.81 8.74
C THR A 18 11.96 8.74 10.18
N ALA A 19 12.73 7.69 10.46
CA ALA A 19 13.66 7.71 11.58
C ALA A 19 14.68 8.83 11.35
N SER A 20 15.03 9.52 12.43
CA SER A 20 15.95 10.65 12.52
C SER A 20 17.20 10.52 11.63
N ALA A 21 17.30 11.37 10.61
CA ALA A 21 18.57 11.66 9.96
C ALA A 21 19.38 12.60 10.88
N GLN A 22 20.19 12.02 11.77
CA GLN A 22 21.33 12.73 12.36
C GLN A 22 22.33 12.97 11.23
N TYR A 23 22.32 14.19 10.73
CA TYR A 23 23.23 14.69 9.71
C TYR A 23 24.66 14.64 10.28
N TYR A 24 25.44 13.65 9.83
CA TYR A 24 26.90 13.66 9.84
C TYR A 24 27.37 15.04 9.37
N GLY A 25 28.29 15.74 10.04
CA GLY A 25 29.53 15.22 10.58
C GLY A 25 30.65 16.03 9.93
N ASN A 26 30.81 17.28 10.40
CA ASN A 26 31.93 18.14 10.06
C ASN A 26 33.15 17.60 10.84
N GLY A 27 34.14 17.00 10.18
CA GLY A 27 35.28 16.43 10.92
C GLY A 27 36.32 15.70 10.09
N VAL A 28 37.24 16.47 9.51
CA VAL A 28 38.69 16.21 9.37
C VAL A 28 39.19 14.74 9.31
N ASN A 29 39.79 14.43 8.17
CA ASN A 29 40.80 13.40 7.90
C ASN A 29 41.58 12.89 9.13
N ARG A 30 41.48 11.58 9.43
CA ARG A 30 42.50 10.80 10.14
C ARG A 30 42.61 9.40 9.56
N SER A 31 43.62 9.25 8.71
CA SER A 31 44.39 8.02 8.51
C SER A 31 44.64 7.26 9.83
N ILE A 32 44.75 5.93 9.73
CA ILE A 32 45.41 4.96 10.65
C ILE A 32 44.46 3.94 11.31
N GLY A 33 44.75 2.66 11.04
CA GLY A 33 44.65 1.57 12.03
C GLY A 33 43.40 0.71 11.92
N GLN A 34 43.48 -0.49 11.32
CA GLN A 34 43.91 -1.73 11.98
C GLN A 34 42.84 -2.31 12.94
N ASN A 35 42.24 -3.41 12.49
CA ASN A 35 41.62 -4.47 13.30
C ASN A 35 40.50 -4.08 14.28
N ALA A 36 39.27 -4.02 13.78
CA ALA A 36 38.09 -4.35 14.58
C ALA A 36 37.34 -5.48 13.88
N ARG A 37 37.50 -6.70 14.40
CA ARG A 37 36.67 -7.86 14.08
C ARG A 37 35.22 -7.52 14.46
N MET A 38 34.43 -7.02 13.52
CA MET A 38 32.99 -6.90 13.68
C MET A 38 32.37 -8.25 13.35
N ASP A 39 32.07 -8.97 14.42
CA ASP A 39 31.09 -10.06 14.44
C ASP A 39 29.75 -9.53 13.90
N HIS A 40 29.55 -9.66 12.60
CA HIS A 40 28.23 -9.52 11.98
C HIS A 40 27.40 -10.74 12.35
N SER A 41 26.93 -10.77 13.60
CA SER A 41 25.73 -11.53 13.94
C SER A 41 24.58 -10.96 13.12
N THR A 42 24.35 -11.58 11.96
CA THR A 42 23.19 -11.33 11.12
C THR A 42 21.97 -11.76 11.92
N LYS A 43 21.43 -10.84 12.72
CA LYS A 43 20.07 -10.94 13.26
C LYS A 43 19.17 -11.11 12.05
N LYS A 44 18.84 -12.36 11.76
CA LYS A 44 17.83 -12.77 10.78
C LYS A 44 16.55 -12.07 11.22
N LYS A 45 16.25 -10.92 10.62
CA LYS A 45 14.96 -10.26 10.79
C LYS A 45 13.95 -11.32 10.35
N ASN A 46 13.15 -11.79 11.29
CA ASN A 46 11.93 -12.49 10.95
C ASN A 46 11.08 -11.47 10.17
N ASP A 47 11.25 -11.44 8.85
CA ASP A 47 10.32 -10.82 7.93
C ASP A 47 9.01 -11.59 8.07
N LYS A 48 8.21 -11.18 9.06
CA LYS A 48 6.79 -11.50 9.03
C LYS A 48 6.29 -10.89 7.73
N LYS A 49 6.10 -11.74 6.72
CA LYS A 49 5.51 -11.38 5.44
C LYS A 49 4.20 -10.66 5.77
N ILE A 50 4.21 -9.32 5.66
CA ILE A 50 3.02 -8.52 5.96
C ILE A 50 1.95 -9.00 5.00
N ASP A 51 0.88 -9.58 5.54
CA ASP A 51 -0.26 -9.96 4.72
C ASP A 51 -0.95 -8.68 4.28
N TYR A 52 -0.75 -8.31 3.02
CA TYR A 52 -1.31 -7.10 2.43
C TYR A 52 -2.84 -7.06 2.52
N ALA A 53 -3.50 -8.21 2.40
CA ALA A 53 -4.94 -8.30 2.54
C ALA A 53 -5.37 -7.98 3.97
N GLU A 54 -4.62 -8.49 4.95
CA GLU A 54 -4.89 -8.26 6.38
C GLU A 54 -4.72 -6.80 6.78
N SER A 55 -3.63 -6.15 6.35
CA SER A 55 -3.39 -4.74 6.66
C SER A 55 -4.43 -3.82 6.01
N THR A 56 -4.86 -4.14 4.79
CA THR A 56 -5.89 -3.37 4.08
C THR A 56 -7.25 -3.51 4.76
N VAL A 57 -7.64 -4.72 5.15
CA VAL A 57 -8.88 -4.97 5.88
C VAL A 57 -8.85 -4.30 7.25
N GLU A 58 -7.72 -4.33 7.96
CA GLU A 58 -7.57 -3.63 9.24
C GLU A 58 -7.77 -2.12 9.08
N TYR A 59 -7.19 -1.51 8.04
CA TYR A 59 -7.39 -0.10 7.74
C TYR A 59 -8.85 0.23 7.44
N PHE A 60 -9.50 -0.52 6.54
CA PHE A 60 -10.91 -0.30 6.23
C PHE A 60 -11.82 -0.59 7.42
N THR A 61 -11.46 -1.51 8.30
CA THR A 61 -12.22 -1.77 9.53
C THR A 61 -12.19 -0.57 10.46
N LYS A 62 -11.00 0.03 10.69
CA LYS A 62 -10.85 1.22 11.52
C LYS A 62 -11.60 2.42 10.95
N GLU A 63 -11.58 2.58 9.64
CA GLU A 63 -12.18 3.75 8.99
C GLU A 63 -13.68 3.57 8.76
N LEU A 64 -14.15 2.41 8.33
CA LEU A 64 -15.54 2.19 7.92
C LEU A 64 -16.37 1.46 8.98
N ASN A 65 -15.76 1.05 10.09
CA ASN A 65 -16.39 0.25 11.14
C ASN A 65 -17.04 -1.02 10.56
N LEU A 66 -16.23 -1.79 9.80
CA LEU A 66 -16.69 -3.00 9.12
C LEU A 66 -17.09 -4.09 10.13
N ASP A 67 -18.19 -4.78 9.87
CA ASP A 67 -18.55 -5.98 10.64
C ASP A 67 -17.71 -7.20 10.22
N GLY A 68 -17.81 -8.29 10.98
CA GLY A 68 -17.02 -9.50 10.74
C GLY A 68 -17.27 -10.17 9.38
N LEU A 69 -18.47 -10.05 8.82
CA LEU A 69 -18.81 -10.60 7.50
C LEU A 69 -18.21 -9.72 6.40
N GLN A 70 -18.34 -8.40 6.54
CA GLN A 70 -17.73 -7.43 5.63
C GLN A 70 -16.20 -7.57 5.59
N GLN A 71 -15.56 -7.72 6.76
CA GLN A 71 -14.12 -7.96 6.88
C GLN A 71 -13.68 -9.21 6.12
N ALA A 72 -14.36 -10.33 6.33
CA ALA A 72 -14.05 -11.59 5.67
C ALA A 72 -14.26 -11.50 4.14
N ALA A 73 -15.36 -10.88 3.71
CA ALA A 73 -15.66 -10.70 2.29
C ALA A 73 -14.63 -9.81 1.58
N ILE A 74 -14.26 -8.68 2.19
CA ILE A 74 -13.24 -7.78 1.64
C ILE A 74 -11.85 -8.46 1.62
N LYS A 75 -11.51 -9.25 2.64
CA LYS A 75 -10.27 -10.05 2.65
C LYS A 75 -10.25 -11.04 1.48
N GLY A 76 -11.39 -11.68 1.21
CA GLY A 76 -11.57 -12.57 0.06
C GLY A 76 -11.31 -11.87 -1.26
N ILE A 77 -11.99 -10.74 -1.50
CA ILE A 77 -11.82 -9.91 -2.70
C ILE A 77 -10.34 -9.56 -2.91
N ILE A 78 -9.65 -9.03 -1.90
CA ILE A 78 -8.24 -8.61 -2.05
C ILE A 78 -7.35 -9.81 -2.36
N ASN A 79 -7.61 -10.98 -1.76
CA ASN A 79 -6.85 -12.19 -2.04
C ASN A 79 -7.09 -12.72 -3.45
N ASP A 80 -8.31 -12.61 -3.98
CA ASP A 80 -8.64 -13.05 -5.33
C ASP A 80 -7.90 -12.22 -6.39
N TYR A 81 -7.71 -10.93 -6.13
CA TYR A 81 -6.95 -10.03 -7.02
C TYR A 81 -5.44 -10.04 -6.80
N LYS A 82 -4.93 -10.76 -5.80
CA LYS A 82 -3.49 -10.85 -5.54
C LYS A 82 -2.71 -11.45 -6.70
N THR A 83 -3.18 -12.59 -7.23
CA THR A 83 -2.50 -13.27 -8.35
C THR A 83 -2.50 -12.38 -9.61
N PRO A 84 -3.62 -11.78 -10.04
CA PRO A 84 -3.61 -10.80 -11.13
C PRO A 84 -2.67 -9.62 -10.93
N MET A 85 -2.54 -9.10 -9.69
CA MET A 85 -1.58 -8.03 -9.39
C MET A 85 -0.13 -8.51 -9.55
N ASP A 86 0.20 -9.68 -8.99
CA ASP A 86 1.53 -10.28 -9.09
C ASP A 86 1.91 -10.54 -10.56
N GLU A 87 0.95 -11.00 -11.37
CA GLU A 87 1.12 -11.18 -12.82
C GLU A 87 1.44 -9.86 -13.52
N ILE A 88 0.71 -8.78 -13.25
CA ILE A 88 0.99 -7.46 -13.85
C ILE A 88 2.39 -6.97 -13.46
N MET A 89 2.81 -7.17 -12.22
CA MET A 89 4.15 -6.78 -11.77
C MET A 89 5.24 -7.55 -12.52
N ALA A 90 4.99 -8.83 -12.81
CA ALA A 90 5.91 -9.71 -13.54
C ALA A 90 5.93 -9.49 -15.06
N MET A 91 4.94 -8.81 -15.64
CA MET A 91 4.90 -8.51 -17.08
C MET A 91 6.10 -7.65 -17.51
N ASP A 92 6.65 -7.94 -18.68
CA ASP A 92 7.69 -7.12 -19.33
C ASP A 92 7.03 -6.04 -20.19
N ILE A 93 6.43 -5.05 -19.51
CA ILE A 93 5.75 -3.89 -20.10
C ILE A 93 6.22 -2.62 -19.40
N THR A 94 5.89 -1.45 -19.96
CA THR A 94 6.30 -0.18 -19.36
C THR A 94 5.63 0.04 -18.01
N ASP A 95 6.28 0.80 -17.12
CA ASP A 95 5.71 1.15 -15.81
C ASP A 95 4.36 1.86 -15.93
N ALA A 96 4.18 2.68 -16.98
CA ALA A 96 2.91 3.34 -17.27
C ALA A 96 1.79 2.32 -17.57
N GLU A 97 2.08 1.30 -18.39
CA GLU A 97 1.12 0.24 -18.70
C GLU A 97 0.82 -0.64 -17.49
N LYS A 98 1.83 -0.93 -16.63
CA LYS A 98 1.61 -1.60 -15.34
C LYS A 98 0.67 -0.80 -14.47
N GLN A 99 0.90 0.51 -14.34
CA GLN A 99 0.04 1.40 -13.55
C GLN A 99 -1.39 1.44 -14.07
N ASP A 100 -1.59 1.48 -15.39
CA ASP A 100 -2.94 1.48 -15.97
C ASP A 100 -3.66 0.15 -15.72
N LYS A 101 -2.98 -1.00 -15.89
CA LYS A 101 -3.55 -2.32 -15.56
C LYS A 101 -3.86 -2.47 -14.07
N MET A 102 -2.97 -1.98 -13.20
CA MET A 102 -3.20 -1.96 -11.75
C MET A 102 -4.40 -1.07 -11.38
N ARG A 103 -4.59 0.04 -12.10
CA ARG A 103 -5.76 0.92 -11.91
C ARG A 103 -7.05 0.20 -12.28
N GLU A 104 -7.07 -0.54 -13.39
CA GLU A 104 -8.24 -1.34 -13.78
C GLU A 104 -8.60 -2.41 -12.75
N ILE A 105 -7.59 -3.05 -12.14
CA ILE A 105 -7.83 -3.98 -11.01
C ILE A 105 -8.39 -3.23 -9.81
N GLY A 106 -7.80 -2.10 -9.44
CA GLY A 106 -8.29 -1.27 -8.34
C GLY A 106 -9.76 -0.87 -8.54
N ASP A 107 -10.15 -0.43 -9.73
CA ASP A 107 -11.53 -0.06 -10.03
C ASP A 107 -12.50 -1.24 -9.89
N LYS A 108 -12.07 -2.46 -10.22
CA LYS A 108 -12.89 -3.67 -10.02
C LYS A 108 -13.05 -4.00 -8.54
N ILE A 109 -11.96 -3.97 -7.77
CA ILE A 109 -11.98 -4.17 -6.32
C ILE A 109 -12.92 -3.18 -5.66
N ASP A 110 -12.83 -1.89 -6.02
CA ASP A 110 -13.67 -0.85 -5.45
C ASP A 110 -15.15 -1.09 -5.71
N VAL A 111 -15.51 -1.53 -6.92
CA VAL A 111 -16.89 -1.89 -7.27
C VAL A 111 -17.37 -3.07 -6.43
N GLU A 112 -16.53 -4.06 -6.15
CA GLU A 112 -16.89 -5.20 -5.31
C GLU A 112 -17.02 -4.82 -3.83
N ILE A 113 -16.09 -4.01 -3.31
CA ILE A 113 -16.14 -3.49 -1.93
C ILE A 113 -17.42 -2.67 -1.74
N LEU A 114 -17.73 -1.73 -2.65
CA LEU A 114 -18.92 -0.87 -2.55
C LEU A 114 -20.24 -1.65 -2.47
N LYS A 115 -20.33 -2.85 -3.06
CA LYS A 115 -21.52 -3.71 -2.97
C LYS A 115 -21.72 -4.30 -1.58
N LEU A 116 -20.66 -4.39 -0.77
CA LEU A 116 -20.68 -4.94 0.58
C LEU A 116 -20.94 -3.89 1.65
N LEU A 117 -20.74 -2.61 1.32
CA LEU A 117 -20.83 -1.51 2.26
C LEU A 117 -22.27 -0.98 2.37
N SER A 118 -22.62 -0.49 3.57
CA SER A 118 -23.82 0.32 3.74
C SER A 118 -23.68 1.66 2.99
N LYS A 119 -24.78 2.41 2.87
CA LYS A 119 -24.74 3.74 2.24
C LYS A 119 -23.75 4.69 2.93
N GLU A 120 -23.79 4.75 4.26
CA GLU A 120 -22.90 5.63 5.05
C GLU A 120 -21.43 5.20 4.93
N GLN A 121 -21.16 3.89 4.98
CA GLN A 121 -19.82 3.34 4.79
C GLN A 121 -19.29 3.63 3.37
N SER A 122 -20.15 3.51 2.36
CA SER A 122 -19.80 3.80 0.96
C SER A 122 -19.44 5.28 0.76
N GLU A 123 -20.20 6.19 1.35
CA GLU A 123 -19.92 7.62 1.29
C GLU A 123 -18.56 7.95 1.95
N LYS A 124 -18.28 7.35 3.11
CA LYS A 124 -16.99 7.53 3.78
C LYS A 124 -15.83 6.95 2.96
N TYR A 125 -16.01 5.76 2.39
CA TYR A 125 -15.02 5.12 1.54
C TYR A 125 -14.68 5.97 0.30
N LEU A 126 -15.71 6.48 -0.39
CA LEU A 126 -15.51 7.35 -1.56
C LEU A 126 -14.77 8.65 -1.18
N LYS A 127 -15.10 9.24 -0.03
CA LYS A 127 -14.40 10.42 0.48
C LYS A 127 -12.93 10.14 0.77
N MET A 128 -12.62 8.99 1.40
CA MET A 128 -11.24 8.57 1.64
C MET A 128 -10.47 8.44 0.32
N LYS A 129 -11.09 7.85 -0.71
CA LYS A 129 -10.50 7.71 -2.05
C LYS A 129 -10.21 9.09 -2.68
N GLU A 130 -11.16 10.02 -2.56
CA GLU A 130 -10.99 11.40 -3.07
C GLU A 130 -9.84 12.13 -2.35
N ASP A 131 -9.75 12.01 -1.03
CA ASP A 131 -8.71 12.65 -0.23
C ASP A 131 -7.32 12.09 -0.55
N GLN A 132 -7.22 10.77 -0.81
CA GLN A 132 -5.98 10.16 -1.26
C GLN A 132 -5.54 10.68 -2.62
N MET A 133 -6.44 10.77 -3.60
CA MET A 133 -6.08 11.35 -4.90
C MET A 133 -5.63 12.81 -4.81
N LYS A 134 -6.26 13.61 -3.94
CA LYS A 134 -5.84 15.00 -3.72
C LYS A 134 -4.42 15.06 -3.17
N LYS A 135 -4.06 14.15 -2.26
CA LYS A 135 -2.68 14.04 -1.73
C LYS A 135 -1.67 13.66 -2.80
N MET A 136 -2.03 12.79 -3.75
CA MET A 136 -1.10 12.34 -4.79
C MET A 136 -0.94 13.35 -5.95
N LYS A 137 -1.85 14.32 -6.08
CA LYS A 137 -1.73 15.44 -7.02
C LYS A 137 -1.00 16.66 -6.44
N ARG A 138 -0.71 16.64 -5.14
CA ARG A 138 0.05 17.69 -4.43
C ARG A 138 1.53 17.34 -4.44
#